data_AF-A0A3D5S177-F1
#
_entry.id   AF-A0A3D5S177-F1
#
_cell.length_a   1.000
_cell.length_b   1.000
_cell.length_c   1.000
_cell.angle_alpha   90.00
_cell.angle_beta   90.00
_cell.angle_gamma   90.00
#
_symmetry.space_group_name_H-M   'P 1'
#
loop_
_entity.id
_entity.type
_entity.pdbx_description
1 polymer ?
#
loop_
_entity_poly.entity_id
_entity_poly.type
_entity_poly.pdbx_seq_one_letter_code
_entity_poly.pdbx_strand_id
1 'polypeptide(L)' 'MNTELAELFTRDLNRLIKELEQYPNEEQLWVVTEGINNSAGTLTLHLIGNLNHFFGAILGNTGYIRNREAEFSDRNI' A
#
# COMPACT_ATOMS: atom_id res chain seq x y z
N MET A 1 -17.11 21.51 3.82
CA MET A 1 -16.71 20.15 4.26
C MET A 1 -15.20 20.17 4.32
N ASN A 2 -14.58 19.78 5.43
CA ASN A 2 -13.12 19.87 5.58
C ASN A 2 -12.45 18.75 4.76
N THR A 3 -11.69 19.10 3.72
CA THR A 3 -11.00 18.19 2.79
C THR A 3 -9.54 17.95 3.14
N GLU A 4 -9.03 18.57 4.21
CA GLU A 4 -7.61 18.55 4.58
C GLU A 4 -7.03 17.13 4.64
N LEU A 5 -7.75 16.18 5.25
CA LEU A 5 -7.29 14.79 5.32
C LEU A 5 -7.22 14.14 3.93
N ALA A 6 -8.24 14.32 3.09
CA ALA A 6 -8.25 13.74 1.75
C ALA A 6 -7.10 14.30 0.89
N GLU A 7 -6.79 15.58 1.04
CA GLU A 7 -5.65 16.23 0.38
C GLU A 7 -4.31 15.70 0.87
N LEU A 8 -4.15 15.51 2.19
CA LEU A 8 -2.95 14.91 2.79
C LEU A 8 -2.73 13.47 2.30
N PHE A 9 -3.78 12.62 2.34
CA PHE A 9 -3.69 11.25 1.83
C PHE A 9 -3.36 11.23 0.34
N THR A 10 -4.03 12.05 -0.47
CA THR A 10 -3.77 12.12 -1.92
C THR A 10 -2.33 12.55 -2.21
N ARG A 11 -1.82 13.57 -1.52
CA ARG A 11 -0.44 14.05 -1.65
C ARG A 11 0.56 12.94 -1.32
N ASP A 12 0.37 12.26 -0.19
CA ASP A 12 1.34 11.29 0.31
C ASP A 12 1.27 9.96 -0.47
N LEU A 13 0.10 9.54 -0.95
CA LEU A 13 -0.04 8.41 -1.86
C LEU A 13 0.59 8.69 -3.22
N ASN A 14 0.43 9.90 -3.77
CA ASN A 14 1.11 10.29 -5.00
C ASN A 14 2.64 10.32 -4.84
N ARG A 15 3.13 10.69 -3.66
CA ARG A 15 4.56 10.60 -3.35
C ARG A 15 5.04 9.16 -3.30
N LEU A 16 4.31 8.27 -2.62
CA LEU A 16 4.61 6.84 -2.59
C LEU A 16 4.67 6.25 -4.00
N ILE A 17 3.70 6.57 -4.86
CA ILE A 17 3.69 6.11 -6.26
C ILE A 17 4.99 6.53 -6.96
N LYS A 18 5.39 7.80 -6.85
CA LYS A 18 6.65 8.28 -7.45
C LYS A 18 7.89 7.56 -6.90
N GLU A 19 7.89 7.25 -5.59
CA GLU A 19 8.98 6.50 -4.95
C GLU A 19 9.04 5.05 -5.47
N LEU A 20 7.89 4.40 -5.70
CA LEU A 20 7.82 3.06 -6.30
C LEU A 20 8.24 3.08 -7.78
N GLU A 21 7.92 4.13 -8.53
CA GLU A 21 8.33 4.31 -9.93
C GLU A 21 9.86 4.52 -10.08
N GLN A 22 10.59 4.81 -9.00
CA GLN A 22 12.07 4.90 -9.06
C GLN A 22 12.75 3.52 -9.07
N TYR A 23 12.03 2.44 -8.81
CA TYR A 23 12.60 1.10 -8.89
C TYR A 23 12.90 0.75 -10.37
N PRO A 24 14.07 0.17 -10.68
CA PRO A 24 14.47 -0.07 -12.07
C PRO A 24 13.64 -1.15 -12.77
N ASN A 25 12.98 -2.01 -11.99
CA ASN A 25 12.02 -3.00 -12.43
C ASN A 25 11.17 -3.47 -11.25
N GLU A 26 10.11 -4.20 -11.55
CA GLU A 26 9.15 -4.69 -10.56
C GLU A 26 9.78 -5.69 -9.59
N GLU A 27 10.71 -6.53 -10.06
CA GLU A 27 11.37 -7.53 -9.22
C GLU A 27 12.11 -6.88 -8.04
N GLN A 28 12.66 -5.67 -8.23
CA GLN A 28 13.31 -4.94 -7.14
C GLN A 28 12.34 -4.50 -6.03
N LEU A 29 11.04 -4.37 -6.28
CA LEU A 29 10.05 -4.05 -5.24
C LEU A 29 9.95 -5.15 -4.17
N TRP A 30 10.32 -6.38 -4.54
CA TRP A 30 10.15 -7.57 -3.72
C TRP A 30 11.42 -7.98 -2.98
N VAL A 31 12.55 -7.32 -3.26
CA VAL A 31 13.83 -7.59 -2.60
C VAL A 31 13.81 -7.08 -1.16
N VAL A 32 14.27 -7.94 -0.24
CA VAL A 32 14.50 -7.59 1.16
C VAL A 32 16.01 -7.38 1.36
N THR A 33 16.39 -6.18 1.77
CA THR A 33 17.79 -5.82 2.05
C THR A 33 18.16 -6.19 3.50
N GLU A 34 19.43 -6.48 3.75
CA GLU A 34 19.95 -6.74 5.09
C GLU A 34 19.53 -5.63 6.09
N GLY A 35 19.00 -6.03 7.24
CA GLY A 35 18.48 -5.12 8.26
C GLY A 35 17.07 -4.59 8.01
N ILE A 36 16.43 -4.95 6.90
CA ILE A 36 15.02 -4.61 6.59
C ILE A 36 14.17 -5.88 6.67
N ASN A 37 13.00 -5.80 7.31
CA ASN A 37 12.13 -6.97 7.51
C ASN A 37 11.12 -7.21 6.38
N ASN A 38 10.75 -6.15 5.64
CA ASN A 38 9.73 -6.21 4.59
C ASN A 38 10.19 -5.43 3.37
N SER A 39 9.91 -5.96 2.17
CA SER A 39 10.20 -5.26 0.93
C SER A 39 9.24 -4.07 0.72
N ALA A 40 9.57 -3.18 -0.21
CA ALA A 40 8.70 -2.07 -0.58
C ALA A 40 7.33 -2.57 -1.08
N GLY A 41 7.32 -3.58 -1.95
CA GLY A 41 6.10 -4.23 -2.44
C GLY A 41 5.23 -4.79 -1.31
N THR A 42 5.84 -5.48 -0.33
CA THR A 42 5.12 -6.02 0.84
C THR A 42 4.44 -4.91 1.65
N LEU A 43 5.16 -3.81 1.92
CA LEU A 43 4.60 -2.69 2.67
C LEU A 43 3.51 -1.95 1.89
N THR A 44 3.65 -1.84 0.57
CA THR A 44 2.62 -1.25 -0.31
C THR A 44 1.36 -2.10 -0.33
N LEU A 45 1.46 -3.43 -0.42
CA LEU A 45 0.30 -4.33 -0.32
C LEU A 45 -0.42 -4.16 1.03
N HIS A 46 0.36 -4.11 2.12
CA HIS A 46 -0.20 -3.87 3.44
C HIS A 46 -0.94 -2.52 3.53
N LEU A 47 -0.37 -1.47 2.95
CA LEU A 47 -1.01 -0.15 2.90
C LEU A 47 -2.31 -0.19 2.09
N ILE A 48 -2.32 -0.81 0.91
CA ILE A 48 -3.52 -0.95 0.07
C ILE A 48 -4.62 -1.72 0.81
N GLY A 49 -4.27 -2.84 1.46
CA GLY A 49 -5.22 -3.59 2.28
C GLY A 49 -5.78 -2.78 3.45
N ASN A 50 -4.96 -1.92 4.07
CA ASN A 50 -5.38 -0.99 5.11
C ASN A 50 -6.38 0.05 4.58
N LEU A 51 -6.09 0.69 3.45
CA LEU A 51 -6.96 1.69 2.81
C LEU A 51 -8.29 1.07 2.36
N ASN A 52 -8.25 -0.09 1.72
CA ASN A 52 -9.46 -0.81 1.30
C ASN A 52 -10.31 -1.24 2.50
N HIS A 53 -9.70 -1.57 3.63
CA HIS A 53 -10.44 -1.88 4.85
C HIS A 53 -11.09 -0.63 5.45
N PHE A 54 -10.32 0.39 5.82
CA PHE A 54 -10.87 1.53 6.56
C PHE A 54 -11.67 2.48 5.67
N PHE A 55 -11.15 2.85 4.50
CA PHE A 55 -11.88 3.76 3.60
C PHE A 55 -12.90 3.03 2.76
N GLY A 56 -12.52 1.88 2.18
CA GLY A 56 -13.43 1.08 1.36
C GLY A 56 -14.54 0.43 2.19
N ALA A 57 -14.21 -0.52 3.06
CA ALA A 57 -15.20 -1.33 3.76
C ALA A 57 -15.95 -0.54 4.85
N ILE A 58 -15.23 0.17 5.73
CA ILE A 58 -15.86 0.84 6.89
C ILE A 58 -16.59 2.13 6.49
N LEU A 59 -15.94 3.03 5.75
CA LEU A 59 -16.57 4.31 5.38
C LEU A 59 -17.39 4.22 4.08
N GLY A 60 -16.85 3.56 3.06
CA GLY A 60 -17.45 3.45 1.73
C GLY A 60 -18.44 2.31 1.56
N ASN A 61 -18.56 1.40 2.54
CA ASN A 61 -19.40 0.21 2.48
C ASN A 61 -19.19 -0.63 1.20
N THR A 62 -17.95 -0.74 0.71
CA THR A 62 -17.63 -1.46 -0.54
C THR A 62 -17.79 -2.98 -0.44
N GLY A 63 -17.92 -3.51 0.78
CA GLY A 63 -17.94 -4.97 1.02
C GLY A 63 -16.56 -5.63 0.96
N TYR A 64 -15.47 -4.85 0.92
CA TYR A 64 -14.12 -5.40 0.92
C TYR A 64 -13.83 -6.24 2.18
N ILE A 65 -13.41 -7.49 1.98
CA ILE A 65 -12.98 -8.40 3.04
C ILE A 65 -11.46 -8.46 3.02
N ARG A 66 -10.84 -8.01 4.10
CA ARG A 66 -9.37 -7.91 4.20
C ARG A 66 -8.73 -9.29 4.37
N ASN A 67 -7.74 -9.61 3.53
CA ASN A 67 -6.87 -10.76 3.70
C ASN A 67 -5.48 -10.31 4.16
N ARG A 68 -5.31 -10.19 5.48
CA ARG A 68 -4.06 -9.71 6.07
C ARG A 68 -2.88 -10.65 5.80
N GLU A 69 -3.10 -11.95 5.77
CA GLU A 69 -2.03 -12.92 5.55
C GLU A 69 -1.46 -12.77 4.14
N ALA A 70 -2.32 -12.61 3.13
CA ALA A 70 -1.94 -12.32 1.75
C ALA A 70 -1.07 -11.06 1.60
N GLU A 71 -1.38 -10.00 2.34
CA GLU A 71 -0.58 -8.75 2.33
C GLU A 71 0.91 -8.99 2.70
N PHE A 72 1.21 -10.03 3.48
CA PHE A 72 2.57 -10.38 3.90
C PHE A 72 3.14 -11.62 3.20
N SER A 73 2.31 -12.47 2.59
CA SER A 73 2.77 -13.66 1.83
C SER A 73 2.95 -13.40 0.34
N ASP A 74 2.17 -12.50 -0.26
CA ASP A 74 2.12 -12.34 -1.72
C ASP A 74 3.35 -11.57 -2.22
N ARG A 75 3.91 -12.02 -3.35
CA ARG A 75 5.08 -11.44 -4.01
C ARG A 75 4.88 -11.54 -5.52
N ASN A 76 5.42 -10.57 -6.28
CA ASN A 76 5.35 -10.52 -7.75
C ASN A 76 3.91 -10.57 -8.30
N ILE A 77 3.06 -9.63 -7.88
CA ILE A 77 1.64 -9.53 -8.29
C ILE A 77 1.33 -8.23 -8.99
#